data_AF-A0A2G4JJ77-F1
#
_entry.id   AF-A0A2G4JJ77-F1
#
_cell.length_a   1.000
_cell.length_b   1.000
_cell.length_c   1.000
_cell.angle_alpha   90.00
_cell.angle_beta   90.00
_cell.angle_gamma   90.00
#
_symmetry.space_group_name_H-M   'P 1'
#
loop_
_entity.id
_entity.type
_entity.pdbx_description
1 polymer ?
#
loop_
_entity_poly.entity_id
_entity_poly.type
_entity_poly.pdbx_seq_one_letter_code
_entity_poly.pdbx_strand_id
1 'polypeptide(L)'
;MRCRELAEFLMDYVSGELPAENREHFELHLTRCRNCREYLVQYEGCVKAGRMACDEQSDELPVDVPEDLVKAVLAARKLDPSS
;
A
#
# COMPACT_ATOMS: atom_id res chain seq x y z
N MET A 1 -8.52 -19.13 -0.53
CA MET A 1 -8.14 -17.77 -0.13
C MET A 1 -8.69 -17.50 1.26
N ARG A 2 -7.80 -17.20 2.20
CA ARG A 2 -8.13 -16.72 3.56
C ARG A 2 -8.34 -15.21 3.54
N CYS A 3 -9.00 -14.66 4.56
CA CYS A 3 -9.25 -13.21 4.64
C CYS A 3 -7.97 -12.37 4.53
N ARG A 4 -6.86 -12.84 5.12
CA ARG A 4 -5.57 -12.14 5.05
C ARG A 4 -4.98 -12.14 3.64
N GLU A 5 -5.00 -13.28 2.97
CA GLU A 5 -4.49 -13.41 1.59
C GLU A 5 -5.25 -12.52 0.61
N LEU A 6 -6.56 -12.36 0.80
CA LEU A 6 -7.36 -11.42 0.01
C LEU A 6 -6.96 -9.96 0.29
N ALA A 7 -6.75 -9.61 1.56
CA ALA A 7 -6.39 -8.25 1.95
C ALA A 7 -5.00 -7.86 1.42
N GLU A 8 -4.03 -8.78 1.46
CA GLU A 8 -2.69 -8.62 0.86
C GLU A 8 -2.80 -8.44 -0.65
N PHE A 9 -3.56 -9.32 -1.33
CA PHE A 9 -3.79 -9.21 -2.78
C PHE A 9 -4.40 -7.86 -3.20
N LEU A 10 -5.40 -7.38 -2.46
CA LEU A 10 -6.02 -6.08 -2.75
C LEU A 10 -5.10 -4.91 -2.42
N MET A 11 -4.24 -5.05 -1.40
CA MET A 11 -3.23 -4.05 -1.09
C MET A 11 -2.25 -3.89 -2.25
N ASP A 12 -1.69 -5.00 -2.74
CA ASP A 12 -0.76 -5.02 -3.88
C ASP A 12 -1.43 -4.46 -5.15
N TYR A 13 -2.71 -4.76 -5.35
CA TYR A 13 -3.47 -4.24 -6.48
C TYR A 13 -3.61 -2.71 -6.42
N VAL A 14 -4.00 -2.17 -5.26
CA VAL A 14 -4.20 -0.73 -5.06
C VAL A 14 -2.87 0.03 -5.01
N SER A 15 -1.79 -0.59 -4.50
CA SER A 15 -0.45 0.02 -4.44
C SER A 15 0.27 0.05 -5.79
N GLY A 16 -0.15 -0.77 -6.75
CA GLY A 16 0.55 -0.90 -8.03
C GLY A 16 1.53 -2.07 -8.08
N GLU A 17 1.71 -2.80 -6.99
CA GLU A 17 2.77 -3.82 -6.82
C GLU A 17 2.33 -5.23 -7.24
N LEU A 18 1.03 -5.42 -7.55
CA LEU A 18 0.54 -6.72 -8.02
C LEU A 18 1.19 -7.09 -9.37
N PRO A 19 1.73 -8.32 -9.52
CA PRO A 19 2.31 -8.79 -10.78
C PRO A 19 1.36 -8.61 -11.97
N ALA A 20 1.90 -8.23 -13.13
CA ALA A 20 1.12 -7.84 -14.31
C ALA A 20 0.08 -8.90 -14.74
N GLU A 21 0.47 -10.17 -14.77
CA GLU A 21 -0.43 -11.29 -15.09
C GLU A 21 -1.63 -11.33 -14.12
N ASN A 22 -1.37 -11.25 -12.81
CA ASN A 22 -2.42 -11.25 -11.79
C ASN A 22 -3.31 -10.02 -11.88
N ARG A 23 -2.74 -8.85 -12.19
CA ARG A 23 -3.49 -7.60 -12.41
C ARG A 23 -4.43 -7.75 -13.59
N GLU A 24 -3.97 -8.23 -14.74
CA GLU A 24 -4.81 -8.41 -15.93
C GLU A 24 -5.98 -9.38 -15.66
N HIS A 25 -5.70 -10.50 -14.98
CA HIS A 25 -6.75 -11.44 -14.58
C HIS A 25 -7.78 -10.81 -13.64
N PHE A 26 -7.34 -10.00 -12.69
CA PHE A 26 -8.23 -9.35 -11.74
C PHE A 26 -9.05 -8.24 -12.39
N GLU A 27 -8.46 -7.42 -13.25
CA GLU A 27 -9.17 -6.41 -14.03
C GLU A 27 -10.25 -7.05 -14.90
N LEU A 28 -9.95 -8.18 -15.57
CA LEU A 28 -10.94 -8.95 -16.30
C LEU A 28 -12.08 -9.42 -15.38
N HIS A 29 -11.77 -9.89 -14.18
CA HIS A 29 -12.79 -10.27 -13.20
C HIS A 29 -13.66 -9.07 -12.80
N LEU A 30 -13.07 -7.91 -12.56
CA LEU A 30 -13.78 -6.67 -12.22
C LEU A 30 -14.75 -6.25 -13.33
N THR A 31 -14.49 -6.53 -14.61
CA THR A 31 -15.48 -6.27 -15.67
C THR A 31 -16.76 -7.11 -15.54
N ARG A 32 -16.65 -8.32 -14.96
CA ARG A 32 -17.74 -9.31 -14.92
C ARG A 32 -18.44 -9.40 -13.57
N CYS A 33 -17.77 -9.03 -12.47
CA CYS A 33 -18.28 -9.20 -11.11
C CYS A 33 -18.59 -7.87 -10.45
N ARG A 34 -19.88 -7.56 -10.30
CA ARG A 34 -20.34 -6.34 -9.60
C ARG A 34 -19.91 -6.33 -8.13
N ASN A 35 -20.05 -7.45 -7.42
CA ASN A 35 -19.76 -7.52 -5.99
C ASN A 35 -18.27 -7.22 -5.69
N CYS A 36 -17.35 -7.69 -6.54
CA CYS A 36 -15.93 -7.41 -6.36
C CYS A 36 -15.58 -5.95 -6.66
N ARG A 37 -16.27 -5.29 -7.61
CA ARG A 37 -16.14 -3.84 -7.79
C ARG A 37 -16.62 -3.07 -6.57
N GLU A 38 -17.79 -3.42 -6.04
CA GLU A 38 -18.33 -2.75 -4.84
C GLU A 38 -17.42 -2.96 -3.62
N TYR A 39 -16.89 -4.18 -3.46
CA TYR A 39 -15.95 -4.49 -2.39
C TYR A 39 -14.63 -3.71 -2.54
N LEU A 40 -14.09 -3.59 -3.75
CA LEU A 40 -12.89 -2.80 -4.01
C LEU A 40 -13.10 -1.33 -3.62
N VAL A 41 -14.23 -0.73 -3.97
CA VAL A 41 -14.57 0.65 -3.58
C VAL A 41 -14.58 0.81 -2.06
N GLN A 42 -15.18 -0.15 -1.33
CA GLN A 42 -15.18 -0.14 0.13
C GLN A 42 -13.77 -0.27 0.71
N TYR A 43 -12.97 -1.18 0.15
CA TYR A 43 -11.59 -1.39 0.56
C TYR A 43 -10.74 -0.13 0.37
N GLU A 44 -10.80 0.51 -0.79
CA GLU A 44 -10.13 1.79 -1.07
C GLU A 44 -10.58 2.89 -0.11
N GLY A 45 -11.87 2.92 0.24
CA GLY A 45 -12.43 3.81 1.26
C GLY A 45 -11.79 3.59 2.63
N CYS A 46 -11.65 2.34 3.08
CA CYS A 46 -10.96 2.00 4.32
C CYS A 46 -9.50 2.43 4.31
N VAL A 47 -8.77 2.17 3.22
CA VAL A 47 -7.37 2.57 3.06
C VAL A 47 -7.24 4.10 3.13
N LYS A 48 -8.13 4.84 2.46
CA LYS A 48 -8.15 6.31 2.50
C LYS A 48 -8.43 6.83 3.92
N ALA A 49 -9.42 6.29 4.61
CA ALA A 49 -9.73 6.68 5.98
C ALA A 49 -8.56 6.40 6.93
N GLY A 50 -7.90 5.25 6.77
CA GLY A 50 -6.70 4.91 7.53
C GLY A 50 -5.55 5.88 7.29
N ARG A 51 -5.30 6.27 6.03
CA ARG A 51 -4.32 7.32 5.71
C ARG A 51 -4.64 8.64 6.38
N MET A 52 -5.87 9.12 6.24
CA MET A 52 -6.29 10.39 6.88
C MET A 52 -6.09 10.37 8.40
N ALA A 53 -6.44 9.27 9.06
CA ALA A 53 -6.25 9.13 10.51
C ALA A 53 -4.76 9.11 10.93
N CYS A 54 -3.86 8.65 10.06
CA CYS A 54 -2.42 8.72 10.28
C CYS A 54 -1.84 10.10 9.91
N ASP A 55 -2.31 10.72 8.84
CA ASP A 55 -1.86 12.03 8.33
C ASP A 55 -2.25 13.18 9.29
N GLU A 56 -3.36 13.05 10.01
CA GLU A 56 -3.75 13.96 11.10
C GLU A 56 -2.68 14.07 12.22
N GLN A 57 -1.69 13.17 12.25
CA GLN A 57 -0.64 13.15 13.26
C GLN A 57 0.56 14.06 12.93
N SER A 58 0.80 14.52 11.69
CA SER A 58 1.67 15.68 11.33
C SER A 58 2.02 15.72 9.82
N ASP A 59 1.33 16.56 9.05
CA ASP A 59 1.80 17.01 7.71
C ASP A 59 2.93 18.06 7.81
N GLU A 60 3.20 18.56 9.03
CA GLU A 60 4.44 19.29 9.32
C GLU A 60 5.58 18.27 9.41
N LEU A 61 6.28 18.08 8.28
CA LEU A 61 7.63 17.54 8.33
C LEU A 61 8.41 18.32 9.39
N PRO A 62 9.06 17.65 10.36
CA PRO A 62 9.94 18.32 11.30
C PRO A 62 10.91 19.19 10.51
N VAL A 63 10.91 20.50 10.78
CA VAL A 63 11.81 21.46 10.10
C VAL A 63 13.27 21.08 10.32
N ASP A 64 13.54 20.31 11.38
CA ASP A 64 14.83 19.70 11.70
C ASP A 64 14.69 18.17 11.78
N VAL A 65 15.11 17.46 10.74
CA VAL A 65 15.30 16.00 10.78
C VAL A 65 16.69 15.72 11.37
N PRO A 66 16.81 15.00 12.49
CA PRO A 66 18.11 14.74 13.11
C PRO A 66 19.09 14.01 12.17
N GLU A 67 20.33 14.52 12.06
CA GLU A 67 21.33 13.95 11.15
C GLU A 67 21.68 12.49 11.46
N ASP A 68 21.61 12.08 12.72
CA ASP A 68 21.85 10.72 13.18
C ASP A 68 20.79 9.76 12.63
N LEU A 69 19.53 10.18 12.55
CA LEU A 69 18.47 9.41 11.90
C LEU A 69 18.74 9.24 10.40
N VAL A 70 19.15 10.32 9.71
CA VAL A 70 19.52 10.27 8.29
C VAL A 70 20.69 9.30 8.08
N LYS A 71 21.73 9.38 8.91
CA LYS A 71 22.89 8.48 8.85
C LYS A 71 22.49 7.02 9.11
N ALA A 72 21.60 6.77 10.06
CA ALA A 72 21.11 5.43 10.39
C ALA A 72 20.32 4.81 9.22
N VAL A 73 19.40 5.55 8.60
CA VAL A 73 18.63 5.08 7.43
C VAL A 73 19.55 4.79 6.24
N LEU A 74 20.51 5.66 5.95
CA LEU A 74 21.48 5.46 4.88
C LEU A 74 22.41 4.27 5.13
N ALA A 75 22.77 4.01 6.39
CA ALA A 75 23.57 2.84 6.76
C ALA A 75 22.77 1.55 6.60
N ALA A 76 21.51 1.51 7.04
CA ALA A 76 20.62 0.37 6.87
C ALA A 76 20.45 0.00 5.39
N ARG A 77 20.20 1.01 4.53
CA ARG A 77 20.06 0.78 3.08
C ARG A 77 21.32 0.25 2.39
N LYS A 78 22.52 0.48 2.96
CA LYS A 78 23.79 -0.09 2.46
C LYS A 78 24.01 -1.53 2.93
N LEU A 79 23.35 -1.93 4.02
CA LEU A 79 23.44 -3.27 4.60
C LEU A 79 22.40 -4.22 4.04
N ASP A 80 21.41 -3.74 3.30
CA ASP A 80 20.49 -4.54 2.49
C ASP A 80 21.14 -4.84 1.12
N PRO A 81 21.74 -6.03 0.90
CA PRO A 81 22.38 -6.39 -0.37
C PRO A 81 21.37 -6.66 -1.51
N SER A 82 20.09 -6.37 -1.30
CA SER A 82 18.98 -6.65 -2.22
C SER A 82 18.35 -5.40 -2.85
N SER A 83 18.92 -4.21 -2.63
CA SER A 83 18.48 -2.96 -3.27
C SER A 83 19.21 -2.67 -4.59
#